data_AF-A0A8D0E9B6-F1
#
_entry.id   AF-A0A8D0E9B6-F1
#
_cell.length_a   1.000
_cell.length_b   1.000
_cell.length_c   1.000
_cell.angle_alpha   90.00
_cell.angle_beta   90.00
_cell.angle_gamma   90.00
#
_symmetry.space_group_name_H-M   'P 1'
#
loop_
_entity.id
_entity.type
_entity.pdbx_description
1 polymer ?
#
loop_
_entity_poly.entity_id
_entity_poly.type
_entity_poly.pdbx_seq_one_letter_code
_entity_poly.pdbx_strand_id
1 'polypeptide(L)'
;MAAVDTKAKAKKTLGTVDYVESSEFAQGILPTKKDVIQNMLYLLHPKRAGQAQRSKEDAAQLLAELLQEHWLFCNLYTIATQSIKNHILKVYEEFSKLYQSRKRRKNELFIQKADDFNRSSEQTYTVSYL
;
A
#
# COMPACT_ATOMS: atom_id res chain seq x y z
N MET A 1 18.57 -17.38 16.24
CA MET A 1 19.24 -16.05 16.20
C MET A 1 18.44 -15.15 15.29
N ALA A 2 17.64 -14.23 15.82
CA ALA A 2 16.94 -13.25 15.01
C ALA A 2 17.90 -12.09 14.74
N ALA A 3 18.37 -11.98 13.50
CA ALA A 3 19.02 -10.77 13.04
C ALA A 3 17.94 -9.68 13.02
N VAL A 4 17.97 -8.78 14.00
CA VAL A 4 17.20 -7.55 13.99
C VAL A 4 17.80 -6.69 12.87
N ASP A 5 17.32 -6.90 11.65
CA ASP A 5 17.62 -6.07 10.49
C ASP A 5 17.16 -4.64 10.79
N THR A 6 18.04 -3.87 11.41
CA THR A 6 17.90 -2.43 11.68
C THR A 6 18.17 -1.66 10.38
N LYS A 7 17.61 -2.12 9.26
CA LYS A 7 17.50 -1.28 8.07
C LYS A 7 16.38 -0.30 8.36
N ALA A 8 16.72 0.99 8.42
CA ALA A 8 15.73 2.05 8.50
C ALA A 8 14.73 1.86 7.34
N LYS A 9 13.53 1.35 7.66
CA LYS A 9 12.47 1.15 6.67
C LYS A 9 12.17 2.50 6.05
N ALA A 10 12.18 2.60 4.72
CA ALA A 10 11.90 3.88 4.12
C ALA A 10 10.45 4.26 4.41
N LYS A 11 10.23 5.54 4.74
CA LYS A 11 8.92 6.03 5.13
C LYS A 11 8.51 7.25 4.31
N LYS A 12 7.21 7.38 4.10
CA LYS A 12 6.58 8.48 3.38
C LYS A 12 5.48 9.08 4.24
N THR A 13 5.63 10.36 4.58
CA THR A 13 4.63 11.09 5.37
C THR A 13 3.64 11.83 4.46
N LEU A 14 2.34 11.63 4.70
CA LEU A 14 1.24 12.35 4.05
C LEU A 14 0.35 12.97 5.13
N GLY A 15 0.36 14.29 5.23
CA GLY A 15 -0.27 14.99 6.35
C GLY A 15 0.41 14.62 7.67
N THR A 16 -0.35 14.04 8.60
CA THR A 16 0.12 13.57 9.92
C THR A 16 0.43 12.08 9.97
N VAL A 17 0.19 11.33 8.88
CA VAL A 17 0.32 9.87 8.85
C VAL A 17 1.59 9.43 8.14
N ASP A 18 2.31 8.50 8.77
CA ASP A 18 3.49 7.85 8.22
C ASP A 18 3.12 6.51 7.54
N TYR A 19 3.54 6.38 6.27
CA TYR A 19 3.49 5.14 5.50
C TYR A 19 4.89 4.53 5.47
N VAL A 20 5.10 3.49 6.27
CA VAL A 20 6.38 2.79 6.40
C VAL A 20 6.36 1.55 5.53
N GLU A 21 7.42 1.32 4.76
CA GLU A 21 7.52 0.13 3.92
C GLU A 21 7.38 -1.17 4.74
N SER A 22 6.45 -2.02 4.32
CA SER A 22 6.21 -3.34 4.90
C SER A 22 6.10 -4.38 3.79
N SER A 23 6.57 -5.59 4.03
CA SER A 23 6.52 -6.69 3.05
C SER A 23 5.50 -7.76 3.38
N GLU A 24 4.86 -7.64 4.54
CA GLU A 24 4.02 -8.68 5.14
C GLU A 24 2.73 -8.05 5.67
N PHE A 25 1.68 -8.87 5.67
CA PHE A 25 0.43 -8.57 6.36
C PHE A 25 0.42 -9.23 7.74
N ALA A 26 -0.25 -8.60 8.70
CA ALA A 26 -0.43 -9.19 10.01
C ALA A 26 -1.28 -10.46 9.90
N GLN A 27 -0.76 -11.58 10.40
CA GLN A 27 -1.45 -12.88 10.33
C GLN A 27 -2.79 -12.82 11.07
N GLY A 28 -3.83 -13.40 10.47
CA GLY A 28 -5.16 -13.50 11.06
C GLY A 28 -5.95 -12.18 11.12
N ILE A 29 -5.42 -11.08 10.57
CA ILE A 29 -6.08 -9.78 10.51
C ILE A 29 -6.27 -9.39 9.04
N LEU A 30 -7.43 -8.83 8.71
CA LEU A 30 -7.67 -8.32 7.37
C LEU A 30 -6.81 -7.08 7.10
N PRO A 31 -6.09 -7.06 5.97
CA PRO A 31 -5.23 -5.94 5.63
C PRO A 31 -6.07 -4.68 5.42
N THR A 32 -5.50 -3.52 5.73
CA THR A 32 -6.07 -2.20 5.48
C THR A 32 -5.59 -1.63 4.16
N LYS A 33 -6.24 -0.57 3.66
CA LYS A 33 -5.72 0.19 2.49
C LYS A 33 -4.31 0.72 2.75
N LYS A 34 -4.00 1.10 3.99
CA LYS A 34 -2.66 1.52 4.41
C LYS A 34 -1.64 0.41 4.24
N ASP A 35 -1.96 -0.82 4.64
CA ASP A 35 -1.07 -1.98 4.47
C ASP A 35 -0.77 -2.24 2.99
N VAL A 36 -1.78 -2.08 2.12
CA VAL A 36 -1.62 -2.18 0.66
C VAL A 36 -0.65 -1.12 0.14
N ILE A 37 -0.78 0.13 0.59
CA ILE A 37 0.13 1.22 0.20
C ILE A 37 1.55 0.94 0.69
N GLN A 38 1.71 0.50 1.94
CA GLN A 38 3.00 0.18 2.54
C GLN A 38 3.71 -0.98 1.81
N ASN A 39 2.96 -1.99 1.38
CA ASN A 39 3.47 -3.08 0.55
C ASN A 39 3.84 -2.63 -0.87
N MET A 40 3.03 -1.79 -1.49
CA MET A 40 3.38 -1.18 -2.77
C MET A 40 4.66 -0.36 -2.68
N LEU A 41 4.85 0.41 -1.60
CA LEU A 41 6.09 1.16 -1.38
C LEU A 41 7.29 0.23 -1.27
N TYR A 42 7.18 -0.85 -0.51
CA TYR A 42 8.25 -1.84 -0.37
C TYR A 42 8.59 -2.53 -1.70
N LEU A 43 7.58 -2.96 -2.46
CA LEU A 43 7.76 -3.67 -3.72
C LEU A 43 8.36 -2.80 -4.83
N LEU A 44 8.12 -1.49 -4.76
CA LEU A 44 8.67 -0.49 -5.67
C LEU A 44 10.02 0.08 -5.21
N HIS A 45 10.46 -0.22 -4.00
CA HIS A 45 11.76 0.23 -3.49
C HIS A 45 12.89 -0.57 -4.15
N PRO A 46 13.89 0.09 -4.78
CA PRO A 46 15.04 -0.61 -5.32
C PRO A 46 15.91 -1.16 -4.17
N LYS A 47 15.94 -2.48 -4.00
CA LYS A 47 16.66 -3.13 -2.88
C LYS A 47 18.18 -3.01 -2.98
N ARG A 48 18.71 -2.72 -4.17
CA ARG A 48 20.15 -2.53 -4.44
C ARG A 48 20.35 -1.39 -5.43
N ALA A 49 21.42 -0.63 -5.25
CA ALA A 49 21.84 0.37 -6.22
C ALA A 49 22.11 -0.30 -7.58
N GLY A 50 21.49 0.20 -8.65
CA GLY A 50 21.61 -0.36 -10.00
C GLY A 50 20.63 -1.50 -10.32
N GLN A 51 19.81 -1.96 -9.37
CA GLN A 51 18.73 -2.89 -9.69
C GLN A 51 17.59 -2.17 -10.38
N ALA A 52 17.07 -2.76 -11.47
CA ALA A 52 15.88 -2.25 -12.15
C ALA A 52 14.72 -2.13 -11.16
N GLN A 53 14.10 -0.97 -11.13
CA GLN A 53 12.90 -0.76 -10.33
C GLN A 53 11.75 -1.57 -10.92
N ARG A 54 11.02 -2.30 -10.07
CA ARG A 54 9.82 -3.01 -10.49
C ARG A 54 8.78 -2.00 -11.00
N SER A 55 8.04 -2.36 -12.05
CA SER A 55 6.92 -1.55 -12.54
C SER A 55 5.79 -1.51 -11.49
N LYS A 56 4.88 -0.54 -11.60
CA LYS A 56 3.70 -0.48 -10.71
C LYS A 56 2.78 -1.66 -10.95
N GLU A 57 2.68 -2.08 -12.20
CA GLU A 57 1.84 -3.14 -12.70
C GLU A 57 2.29 -4.49 -12.17
N ASP A 58 3.59 -4.76 -12.20
CA ASP A 58 4.17 -6.00 -11.64
C ASP A 58 4.11 -6.01 -10.12
N ALA A 59 4.36 -4.87 -9.46
CA ALA A 59 4.24 -4.76 -8.02
C ALA A 59 2.80 -5.01 -7.56
N ALA A 60 1.81 -4.44 -8.26
CA ALA A 60 0.41 -4.65 -7.95
C ALA A 60 -0.06 -6.09 -8.26
N GLN A 61 0.49 -6.73 -9.29
CA GLN A 61 0.21 -8.14 -9.58
C GLN A 61 0.70 -9.04 -8.43
N LEU A 62 1.96 -8.91 -8.02
CA LEU A 62 2.52 -9.68 -6.91
C LEU A 62 1.76 -9.44 -5.61
N LEU A 63 1.40 -8.19 -5.33
CA LEU A 63 0.63 -7.87 -4.13
C LEU A 63 -0.79 -8.42 -4.18
N ALA A 64 -1.41 -8.48 -5.36
CA ALA A 64 -2.73 -9.08 -5.55
C ALA A 64 -2.71 -10.59 -5.27
N GLU A 65 -1.68 -11.30 -5.73
CA GLU A 65 -1.47 -12.72 -5.44
C GLU A 65 -1.29 -12.95 -3.92
N LEU A 66 -0.45 -12.14 -3.29
CA LEU A 66 -0.18 -12.24 -1.85
C LEU A 66 -1.42 -11.91 -0.99
N LEU A 67 -2.22 -10.92 -1.40
CA LEU A 67 -3.51 -10.61 -0.77
C LEU A 67 -4.52 -11.74 -0.93
N GLN A 68 -4.55 -12.36 -2.10
CA GLN A 68 -5.45 -13.46 -2.39
C GLN A 68 -5.14 -14.67 -1.49
N GLU A 69 -3.86 -15.03 -1.37
CA GLU A 69 -3.39 -16.07 -0.45
C GLU A 69 -3.72 -15.73 1.02
N HIS A 70 -3.50 -14.48 1.43
CA HIS A 70 -3.83 -14.03 2.79
C HIS A 70 -5.33 -14.11 3.07
N TRP A 71 -6.18 -13.76 2.12
CA TRP A 71 -7.63 -13.90 2.25
C TRP A 71 -8.07 -15.36 2.36
N LEU A 72 -7.44 -16.29 1.64
CA LEU A 72 -7.67 -17.72 1.83
C LEU A 72 -7.31 -18.16 3.25
N PHE A 73 -6.19 -17.68 3.79
CA PHE A 73 -5.80 -17.94 5.18
C PHE A 73 -6.82 -17.37 6.18
N CYS A 74 -7.43 -16.23 5.87
CA CYS A 74 -8.52 -15.64 6.65
C CYS A 74 -9.90 -16.27 6.38
N ASN A 75 -9.98 -17.38 5.62
CA ASN A 75 -11.23 -18.04 5.21
C ASN A 75 -12.23 -17.13 4.49
N LEU A 76 -11.75 -16.18 3.68
CA LEU A 76 -12.59 -15.34 2.83
C LEU A 76 -12.64 -15.86 1.39
N TYR A 77 -13.80 -15.73 0.74
CA TYR A 77 -13.93 -16.01 -0.69
C TYR A 77 -13.10 -15.02 -1.50
N THR A 78 -12.16 -15.55 -2.28
CA THR A 78 -11.29 -14.73 -3.11
C THR A 78 -11.96 -14.35 -4.42
N ILE A 79 -11.85 -13.08 -4.80
CA ILE A 79 -12.17 -12.60 -6.14
C ILE A 79 -10.98 -12.80 -7.09
N ALA A 80 -11.21 -12.62 -8.39
CA ALA A 80 -10.16 -12.71 -9.39
C ALA A 80 -9.00 -11.74 -9.10
N THR A 81 -7.76 -12.25 -9.16
CA THR A 81 -6.51 -11.51 -8.91
C THR A 81 -6.43 -10.21 -9.71
N GLN A 82 -6.94 -10.22 -10.96
CA GLN A 82 -6.98 -9.05 -11.82
C GLN A 82 -7.81 -7.90 -11.23
N SER A 83 -8.94 -8.20 -10.58
CA SER A 83 -9.78 -7.21 -9.92
C SER A 83 -9.08 -6.62 -8.70
N ILE A 84 -8.42 -7.46 -7.91
CA ILE A 84 -7.59 -7.03 -6.77
C ILE A 84 -6.49 -6.09 -7.25
N LYS A 85 -5.73 -6.48 -8.27
CA LYS A 85 -4.67 -5.68 -8.89
C LYS A 85 -5.17 -4.32 -9.35
N ASN A 86 -6.28 -4.27 -10.09
CA ASN A 86 -6.86 -3.02 -10.57
C ASN A 86 -7.21 -2.08 -9.40
N HIS A 87 -7.70 -2.64 -8.30
CA HIS A 87 -8.04 -1.86 -7.11
C HIS A 87 -6.80 -1.37 -6.35
N ILE A 88 -5.74 -2.20 -6.24
CA ILE A 88 -4.44 -1.80 -5.68
C ILE A 88 -3.87 -0.61 -6.47
N LEU A 89 -3.89 -0.70 -7.80
CA LEU A 89 -3.38 0.36 -8.67
C LEU A 89 -4.13 1.68 -8.44
N LYS A 90 -5.47 1.64 -8.33
CA LYS A 90 -6.28 2.83 -8.02
C LYS A 90 -5.91 3.47 -6.68
N VAL A 91 -5.85 2.66 -5.61
CA VAL A 91 -5.49 3.15 -4.27
C VAL A 91 -4.08 3.75 -4.26
N TYR A 92 -3.12 3.09 -4.91
CA TYR A 92 -1.75 3.58 -4.97
C TYR A 92 -1.60 4.82 -5.85
N GLU A 93 -2.38 4.95 -6.93
CA GLU A 93 -2.40 6.14 -7.77
C GLU A 93 -2.95 7.36 -7.02
N GLU A 94 -4.03 7.17 -6.26
CA GLU A 94 -4.60 8.22 -5.40
C GLU A 94 -3.57 8.71 -4.37
N PHE A 95 -2.94 7.77 -3.65
CA PHE A 95 -1.84 8.07 -2.74
C PHE A 95 -0.71 8.83 -3.44
N SER A 96 -0.28 8.35 -4.62
CA SER A 96 0.84 8.94 -5.36
C SER A 96 0.54 10.39 -5.78
N LYS A 97 -0.68 10.68 -6.25
CA LYS A 97 -1.11 12.03 -6.65
C LYS A 97 -1.11 12.98 -5.45
N LEU A 98 -1.65 12.55 -4.31
CA LEU A 98 -1.65 13.33 -3.08
C LEU A 98 -0.22 13.58 -2.57
N TYR A 99 0.60 12.52 -2.51
CA TYR A 99 1.99 12.61 -2.07
C TYR A 99 2.86 13.52 -2.95
N GLN A 100 2.66 13.52 -4.27
CA GLN A 100 3.39 14.41 -5.17
C GLN A 100 2.96 15.87 -5.04
N SER A 101 1.65 16.11 -4.84
CA SER A 101 1.09 17.47 -4.75
C SER A 101 1.41 18.18 -3.43
N ARG A 102 1.76 17.46 -2.36
CA ARG A 102 2.09 18.01 -1.02
C ARG A 102 3.17 19.10 -1.03
N LYS A 103 4.14 19.03 -1.95
CA LYS A 103 5.24 20.01 -2.04
C LYS A 103 4.76 21.34 -2.64
N ARG A 104 3.68 21.30 -3.44
CA ARG A 104 3.16 22.44 -4.21
C ARG A 104 1.94 23.09 -3.56
N ARG A 105 1.21 22.36 -2.72
CA ARG A 105 -0.05 22.82 -2.11
C ARG A 105 -0.03 22.60 -0.61
N LYS A 106 -0.10 23.69 0.16
CA LYS A 106 -0.29 23.72 1.62
C LYS A 106 -1.60 24.41 2.01
N ASN A 107 -2.58 24.41 1.12
CA ASN A 107 -3.88 25.02 1.38
C ASN A 107 -4.79 24.05 2.14
N GLU A 108 -5.81 24.60 2.78
CA GLU A 108 -6.76 23.85 3.60
C GLU A 108 -7.44 22.70 2.85
N LEU A 109 -7.75 22.90 1.56
CA LEU A 109 -8.28 21.85 0.67
C LEU A 109 -7.33 20.66 0.52
N PHE A 110 -6.02 20.88 0.50
CA PHE A 110 -5.07 19.77 0.46
C PHE A 110 -5.04 19.03 1.80
N ILE A 111 -5.08 19.76 2.91
CA ILE A 111 -5.08 19.18 4.26
C ILE A 111 -6.31 18.28 4.44
N GLN A 112 -7.50 18.78 4.10
CA GLN A 112 -8.74 18.01 4.15
C GLN A 112 -8.66 16.73 3.30
N LYS A 113 -8.18 16.83 2.05
CA LYS A 113 -8.02 15.65 1.18
C LYS A 113 -7.01 14.64 1.72
N ALA A 114 -5.92 15.11 2.31
CA ALA A 114 -4.93 14.22 2.94
C ALA A 114 -5.53 13.53 4.16
N ASP A 115 -6.29 14.24 4.99
CA ASP A 115 -6.95 13.69 6.18
C ASP A 115 -8.08 12.72 5.83
N ASP A 116 -8.89 13.02 4.83
CA ASP A 116 -9.93 12.12 4.31
C ASP A 116 -9.32 10.84 3.75
N PHE A 117 -8.26 10.97 2.96
CA PHE A 117 -7.53 9.83 2.43
C PHE A 117 -6.94 8.99 3.56
N ASN A 118 -6.25 9.61 4.52
CA ASN A 118 -5.67 8.95 5.68
C ASN A 118 -6.73 8.20 6.50
N ARG A 119 -7.89 8.82 6.75
CA ARG A 119 -9.02 8.18 7.44
C ARG A 119 -9.55 6.98 6.67
N SER A 120 -9.69 7.12 5.34
CA SER A 120 -10.10 6.00 4.49
C SER A 120 -9.07 4.87 4.47
N SER A 121 -7.79 5.21 4.67
CA SER A 121 -6.68 4.25 4.56
C SER A 121 -6.62 3.26 5.73
N GLU A 122 -7.18 3.63 6.89
CA GLU A 122 -7.30 2.76 8.07
C GLU A 122 -8.46 1.75 7.94
N GLN A 123 -9.32 1.89 6.93
CA GLN A 123 -10.40 0.94 6.68
C GLN A 123 -9.85 -0.39 6.14
N THR A 124 -10.53 -1.48 6.49
CA THR A 124 -10.26 -2.82 5.96
C THR A 124 -10.31 -2.79 4.42
N TYR A 125 -9.34 -3.46 3.81
CA TYR A 125 -9.23 -3.58 2.37
C TYR A 125 -10.15 -4.69 1.90
N THR A 126 -11.42 -4.34 1.65
CA THR A 126 -12.41 -5.23 1.03
C THR A 126 -12.62 -4.80 -0.41
N VAL A 127 -12.45 -5.73 -1.36
CA VAL A 127 -12.83 -5.51 -2.76
C VAL A 127 -14.21 -6.14 -2.94
N SER A 128 -15.26 -5.38 -2.62
CA SER A 128 -16.64 -5.83 -2.77
C SER A 128 -17.06 -5.81 -4.25
N TYR A 129 -17.80 -6.83 -4.68
CA TYR A 129 -18.47 -6.88 -5.97
C TYR A 129 -19.35 -5.63 -6.14
N LEU A 130 -19.07 -4.84 -7.18
CA LEU A 130 -20.12 -4.09 -7.90
C LEU A 130 -20.50 -4.92 -9.12
#